data_AF-A0A4R2C714-F1
#
_entry.id   AF-A0A4R2C714-F1
#
_cell.length_a   1.000
_cell.length_b   1.000
_cell.length_c   1.000
_cell.angle_alpha   90.00
_cell.angle_beta   90.00
_cell.angle_gamma   90.00
#
_symmetry.space_group_name_H-M   'P 1'
#
loop_
_entity.id
_entity.type
_entity.pdbx_description
1 polymer ?
#
loop_
_entity_poly.entity_id
_entity_poly.type
_entity_poly.pdbx_seq_one_letter_code
_entity_poly.pdbx_strand_id
1 'polypeptide(L)'
;MLLRPARTLAAATMLLGLPALANETVRISGWGGSEVAIVNGLLTDVLAEKLAKEGITVKYEPVDGEFSQFIINGLSAGTAPDLFYVDIFWARSVFSAGQALPVTQDVSGFAANLVGAFTYEGKLYAIPKDFNTLAVHFNKDIFDDAGVAYPSDGDTWKTLQEKLVAVHEALPEVDGLCLVPEYARFGAFALSTGWTPFDSRGRTMLDQRFRRAFEFYTGLVKSGAAVLAADAGQSWAGGCLASERAAIAIEGAWIISALRDSAPNMNLGTVRMPKDPESGKRGISSLRSAGPSTRPPRSARLLQRSPSS
;
A
#
# COMPACT_ATOMS: atom_id res chain seq x y z
N MET A 1 -18.75 -79.11 -45.73
CA MET A 1 -17.98 -78.61 -44.58
C MET A 1 -17.30 -77.32 -45.03
N LEU A 2 -17.64 -76.16 -44.44
CA LEU A 2 -17.03 -74.80 -44.56
C LEU A 2 -18.17 -73.76 -44.36
N LEU A 3 -18.51 -73.44 -43.10
CA LEU A 3 -17.99 -72.33 -42.26
C LEU A 3 -18.62 -70.96 -42.59
N ARG A 4 -19.60 -70.56 -41.75
CA ARG A 4 -20.10 -69.18 -41.61
C ARG A 4 -19.01 -68.30 -41.00
N PRO A 5 -18.82 -67.03 -41.42
CA PRO A 5 -18.08 -66.07 -40.63
C PRO A 5 -18.99 -65.41 -39.58
N ALA A 6 -18.49 -65.41 -38.35
CA ALA A 6 -19.08 -64.81 -37.18
C ALA A 6 -19.02 -63.27 -37.25
N ARG A 7 -20.06 -62.61 -36.73
CA ARG A 7 -20.07 -61.17 -36.46
C ARG A 7 -19.25 -60.92 -35.20
N THR A 8 -18.08 -60.32 -35.33
CA THR A 8 -17.27 -59.85 -34.20
C THR A 8 -17.80 -58.49 -33.75
N LEU A 9 -18.37 -58.43 -32.54
CA LEU A 9 -18.77 -57.21 -31.87
C LEU A 9 -17.50 -56.57 -31.27
N ALA A 10 -17.03 -55.46 -31.83
CA ALA A 10 -15.92 -54.71 -31.25
C ALA A 10 -16.43 -53.93 -30.03
N ALA A 11 -16.01 -54.34 -28.84
CA ALA A 11 -16.22 -53.58 -27.62
C ALA A 11 -15.27 -52.37 -27.61
N ALA A 12 -15.81 -51.17 -27.81
CA ALA A 12 -15.09 -49.93 -27.62
C ALA A 12 -14.88 -49.70 -26.11
N THR A 13 -13.65 -49.89 -25.63
CA THR A 13 -13.26 -49.51 -24.27
C THR A 13 -13.21 -47.98 -24.19
N MET A 14 -14.28 -47.39 -23.69
CA MET A 14 -14.35 -45.96 -23.40
C MET A 14 -13.43 -45.69 -22.21
N LEU A 15 -12.21 -45.22 -22.46
CA LEU A 15 -11.36 -44.66 -21.41
C LEU A 15 -12.09 -43.42 -20.84
N LEU A 16 -12.65 -43.58 -19.64
CA LEU A 16 -13.06 -42.47 -18.80
C LEU A 16 -11.79 -41.69 -18.43
N GLY A 17 -11.50 -40.65 -19.22
CA GLY A 17 -10.52 -39.64 -18.83
C GLY A 17 -11.02 -39.00 -17.54
N LEU A 18 -10.27 -39.17 -16.44
CA LEU A 18 -10.42 -38.34 -15.26
C LEU A 18 -10.38 -36.88 -15.72
N PRO A 19 -11.30 -36.00 -15.27
CA PRO A 19 -11.18 -34.59 -15.57
C PRO A 19 -9.84 -34.12 -15.01
N ALA A 20 -8.93 -33.71 -15.90
CA ALA A 20 -7.77 -32.95 -15.50
C ALA A 20 -8.31 -31.76 -14.69
N LEU A 21 -7.92 -31.65 -13.42
CA LEU A 21 -8.15 -30.42 -12.65
C LEU A 21 -7.58 -29.29 -13.51
N ALA A 22 -8.46 -28.44 -14.05
CA ALA A 22 -8.03 -27.31 -14.84
C ALA A 22 -7.20 -26.43 -13.91
N ASN A 23 -5.90 -26.33 -14.17
CA ASN A 23 -5.00 -25.51 -13.36
C ASN A 23 -5.45 -24.05 -13.50
N GLU A 24 -6.13 -23.52 -12.48
CA GLU A 24 -6.64 -22.15 -12.49
C GLU A 24 -5.50 -21.22 -12.10
N THR A 25 -5.15 -20.28 -12.98
CA THR A 25 -4.14 -19.26 -12.66
C THR A 25 -4.84 -18.05 -12.06
N VAL A 26 -4.57 -17.77 -10.78
CA VAL A 26 -5.06 -16.59 -10.06
C VAL A 26 -3.99 -15.51 -10.09
N ARG A 27 -4.35 -14.32 -10.56
CA ARG A 27 -3.47 -13.14 -10.56
C ARG A 27 -3.67 -12.33 -9.28
N ILE A 28 -2.58 -12.05 -8.58
CA ILE A 28 -2.57 -11.23 -7.37
C ILE A 28 -1.69 -10.00 -7.60
N SER A 29 -2.17 -8.79 -7.33
CA SER A 29 -1.32 -7.59 -7.28
C SER A 29 -1.25 -6.97 -5.90
N GLY A 30 -0.05 -6.55 -5.54
CA GLY A 30 0.21 -5.75 -4.35
C GLY A 30 1.31 -4.73 -4.63
N TRP A 31 1.70 -4.02 -3.59
CA TRP A 31 2.79 -3.05 -3.67
C TRP A 31 4.10 -3.75 -3.99
N GLY A 32 4.96 -3.08 -4.77
CA GLY A 32 6.30 -3.57 -5.04
C GLY A 32 7.30 -3.28 -3.91
N GLY A 33 8.58 -3.21 -4.27
CA GLY A 33 9.68 -3.05 -3.31
C GLY A 33 9.91 -4.27 -2.40
N SER A 34 10.20 -4.02 -1.11
CA SER A 34 10.62 -5.05 -0.15
C SER A 34 9.53 -6.10 0.17
N GLU A 35 8.27 -5.82 -0.11
CA GLU A 35 7.18 -6.79 0.10
C GLU A 35 7.21 -7.95 -0.91
N VAL A 36 7.83 -7.76 -2.08
CA VAL A 36 7.78 -8.75 -3.18
C VAL A 36 8.38 -10.08 -2.76
N ALA A 37 9.56 -10.06 -2.12
CA ALA A 37 10.21 -11.27 -1.65
C ALA A 37 9.40 -11.98 -0.55
N ILE A 38 8.77 -11.21 0.34
CA ILE A 38 7.95 -11.73 1.43
C ILE A 38 6.68 -12.40 0.89
N VAL A 39 5.98 -11.73 -0.03
CA VAL A 39 4.76 -12.26 -0.63
C VAL A 39 5.07 -13.47 -1.50
N ASN A 40 6.14 -13.43 -2.29
CA ASN A 40 6.56 -14.60 -3.08
C ASN A 40 6.92 -15.78 -2.18
N GLY A 41 7.72 -15.58 -1.12
CA GLY A 41 8.03 -16.64 -0.16
C GLY A 41 6.78 -17.22 0.51
N LEU A 42 5.80 -16.38 0.86
CA LEU A 42 4.51 -16.87 1.37
C LEU A 42 3.79 -17.76 0.34
N LEU A 43 3.76 -17.34 -0.92
CA LEU A 43 3.08 -18.07 -2.00
C LEU A 43 3.81 -19.37 -2.37
N THR A 44 5.15 -19.37 -2.41
CA THR A 44 5.96 -20.50 -2.86
C THR A 44 6.32 -21.48 -1.75
N ASP A 45 6.53 -20.99 -0.53
CA ASP A 45 7.13 -21.81 0.54
C ASP A 45 6.09 -22.24 1.57
N VAL A 46 5.04 -21.41 1.78
CA VAL A 46 4.01 -21.66 2.79
C VAL A 46 2.72 -22.18 2.16
N LEU A 47 2.27 -21.55 1.07
CA LEU A 47 0.96 -21.83 0.47
C LEU A 47 1.01 -22.79 -0.72
N ALA A 48 2.19 -23.04 -1.30
CA ALA A 48 2.31 -23.80 -2.55
C ALA A 48 1.67 -25.20 -2.47
N GLU A 49 1.90 -25.96 -1.40
CA GLU A 49 1.33 -27.30 -1.26
C GLU A 49 -0.21 -27.25 -1.19
N LYS A 50 -0.77 -26.30 -0.43
CA LYS A 50 -2.22 -26.13 -0.29
C LYS A 50 -2.84 -25.69 -1.62
N LEU A 51 -2.24 -24.71 -2.28
CA LEU A 51 -2.70 -24.20 -3.57
C LEU A 51 -2.64 -25.28 -4.66
N ALA A 52 -1.57 -26.08 -4.69
CA ALA A 52 -1.42 -27.19 -5.63
C ALA A 52 -2.49 -28.28 -5.41
N LYS A 53 -2.82 -28.61 -4.15
CA LYS A 53 -3.93 -29.55 -3.83
C LYS A 53 -5.28 -29.04 -4.32
N GLU A 54 -5.47 -27.73 -4.35
CA GLU A 54 -6.68 -27.08 -4.86
C GLU A 54 -6.63 -26.84 -6.38
N GLY A 55 -5.54 -27.20 -7.07
CA GLY A 55 -5.36 -26.97 -8.51
C GLY A 55 -5.19 -25.49 -8.88
N ILE A 56 -4.71 -24.68 -7.93
CA ILE A 56 -4.53 -23.23 -8.09
C ILE A 56 -3.06 -22.92 -8.31
N THR A 57 -2.77 -22.20 -9.39
CA THR A 57 -1.47 -21.56 -9.63
C THR A 57 -1.59 -20.07 -9.36
N VAL A 58 -0.69 -19.49 -8.59
CA VAL A 58 -0.71 -18.05 -8.29
C VAL A 58 0.37 -17.33 -9.08
N LYS A 59 -0.01 -16.21 -9.71
CA LYS A 59 0.92 -15.26 -10.31
C LYS A 59 0.86 -13.94 -9.55
N TYR A 60 1.92 -13.60 -8.83
CA TYR A 60 2.05 -12.31 -8.19
C TYR A 60 2.58 -11.25 -9.17
N GLU A 61 1.91 -10.11 -9.23
CA GLU A 61 2.16 -9.00 -10.15
C GLU A 61 2.34 -7.72 -9.32
N PRO A 62 3.53 -7.50 -8.74
CA PRO A 62 3.81 -6.31 -7.96
C PRO A 62 3.82 -5.06 -8.83
N VAL A 63 3.36 -3.94 -8.28
CA VAL A 63 3.38 -2.65 -8.96
C VAL A 63 3.99 -1.59 -8.04
N ASP A 64 5.02 -0.92 -8.54
CA ASP A 64 5.70 0.20 -7.88
C ASP A 64 5.04 1.53 -8.26
N GLY A 65 4.95 2.45 -7.29
CA GLY A 65 4.41 3.80 -7.52
C GLY A 65 2.89 3.83 -7.70
N GLU A 66 2.42 4.12 -8.92
CA GLU A 66 1.02 4.44 -9.29
C GLU A 66 0.05 3.24 -9.26
N PHE A 67 0.08 2.46 -8.17
CA PHE A 67 -0.70 1.25 -7.98
C PHE A 67 -2.21 1.47 -8.04
N SER A 68 -2.72 2.55 -7.42
CA SER A 68 -4.15 2.85 -7.42
C SER A 68 -4.67 3.09 -8.84
N GLN A 69 -3.90 3.81 -9.66
CA GLN A 69 -4.22 4.04 -11.06
C GLN A 69 -4.15 2.75 -11.87
N PHE A 70 -3.14 1.91 -11.64
CA PHE A 70 -3.04 0.58 -12.26
C PHE A 70 -4.29 -0.28 -11.99
N ILE A 71 -4.70 -0.38 -10.73
CA ILE A 71 -5.88 -1.17 -10.34
C ILE A 71 -7.17 -0.57 -10.90
N ILE A 72 -7.39 0.74 -10.74
CA ILE A 72 -8.62 1.40 -11.23
C ILE A 72 -8.76 1.25 -12.75
N ASN A 73 -7.68 1.48 -13.51
CA ASN A 73 -7.69 1.29 -14.96
C ASN A 73 -7.97 -0.17 -15.33
N GLY A 74 -7.36 -1.12 -14.62
CA GLY A 74 -7.60 -2.54 -14.81
C GLY A 74 -9.06 -2.94 -14.53
N LEU A 75 -9.67 -2.37 -13.49
CA LEU A 75 -11.08 -2.63 -13.14
C LEU A 75 -12.02 -2.06 -14.22
N SER A 76 -11.74 -0.86 -14.72
CA SER A 76 -12.50 -0.25 -15.82
C SER A 76 -12.35 -1.00 -17.15
N ALA A 77 -11.16 -1.53 -17.44
CA ALA A 77 -10.87 -2.27 -18.66
C ALA A 77 -11.25 -3.76 -18.58
N GLY A 78 -11.62 -4.28 -17.40
CA GLY A 78 -11.86 -5.71 -17.17
C GLY A 78 -10.59 -6.56 -17.14
N THR A 79 -9.41 -5.94 -17.04
CA THR A 79 -8.08 -6.59 -17.06
C THR A 79 -7.38 -6.59 -15.71
N ALA A 80 -8.04 -6.11 -14.65
CA ALA A 80 -7.51 -6.16 -13.28
C ALA A 80 -7.18 -7.60 -12.84
N PRO A 81 -6.19 -7.75 -11.94
CA PRO A 81 -5.93 -9.00 -11.22
C PRO A 81 -7.18 -9.54 -10.51
N ASP A 82 -7.19 -10.84 -10.23
CA ASP A 82 -8.30 -11.49 -9.52
C ASP A 82 -8.36 -11.09 -8.04
N LEU A 83 -7.18 -10.83 -7.47
CA LEU A 83 -6.96 -10.40 -6.10
C LEU A 83 -6.03 -9.18 -6.11
N PHE A 84 -6.38 -8.13 -5.38
CA PHE A 84 -5.53 -6.94 -5.32
C PHE A 84 -5.58 -6.26 -3.96
N TYR A 85 -4.46 -5.64 -3.56
CA TYR A 85 -4.44 -4.79 -2.38
C TYR A 85 -5.28 -3.55 -2.60
N VAL A 86 -5.85 -3.02 -1.51
CA VAL A 86 -6.66 -1.81 -1.58
C VAL A 86 -6.34 -0.90 -0.40
N ASP A 87 -6.14 0.38 -0.71
CA ASP A 87 -5.94 1.41 0.30
C ASP A 87 -7.29 2.04 0.70
N ILE A 88 -7.43 2.37 1.98
CA ILE A 88 -8.63 2.97 2.55
C ILE A 88 -9.12 4.23 1.80
N PHE A 89 -8.22 5.01 1.18
CA PHE A 89 -8.58 6.26 0.51
C PHE A 89 -9.40 6.06 -0.77
N TRP A 90 -9.28 4.91 -1.45
CA TRP A 90 -10.03 4.61 -2.68
C TRP A 90 -10.87 3.32 -2.59
N ALA A 91 -10.76 2.57 -1.49
CA ALA A 91 -11.55 1.35 -1.24
C ALA A 91 -13.05 1.55 -1.45
N ARG A 92 -13.61 2.60 -0.84
CA ARG A 92 -15.04 2.88 -0.90
C ARG A 92 -15.53 3.07 -2.33
N SER A 93 -14.78 3.76 -3.18
CA SER A 93 -15.15 4.01 -4.57
C SER A 93 -15.28 2.70 -5.34
N VAL A 94 -14.33 1.78 -5.14
CA VAL A 94 -14.35 0.44 -5.75
C VAL A 94 -15.52 -0.40 -5.23
N PHE A 95 -15.79 -0.35 -3.92
CA PHE A 95 -16.88 -1.12 -3.32
C PHE A 95 -18.25 -0.60 -3.77
N SER A 96 -18.47 0.72 -3.76
CA SER A 96 -19.72 1.33 -4.19
C SER A 96 -19.99 1.17 -5.69
N ALA A 97 -18.93 1.04 -6.51
CA ALA A 97 -19.05 0.77 -7.94
C ALA A 97 -19.35 -0.71 -8.25
N GLY A 98 -19.42 -1.59 -7.23
CA GLY A 98 -19.61 -3.02 -7.42
C GLY A 98 -18.42 -3.72 -8.10
N GLN A 99 -17.23 -3.09 -8.05
CA GLN A 99 -16.01 -3.60 -8.70
C GLN A 99 -15.23 -4.58 -7.82
N ALA A 100 -15.72 -4.83 -6.60
CA ALA A 100 -15.22 -5.82 -5.67
C ALA A 100 -16.37 -6.70 -5.14
N LEU A 101 -16.07 -7.94 -4.78
CA LEU A 101 -16.97 -8.85 -4.11
C LEU A 101 -16.74 -8.79 -2.59
N PRO A 102 -17.79 -9.04 -1.79
CA PRO A 102 -17.62 -9.20 -0.37
C PRO A 102 -16.77 -10.45 -0.06
N VAL A 103 -16.03 -10.40 1.06
CA VAL A 103 -15.25 -11.50 1.61
C VAL A 103 -15.94 -12.06 2.85
N THR A 104 -15.86 -13.37 3.01
CA THR A 104 -16.41 -14.09 4.18
C THR A 104 -15.25 -14.76 4.91
N GLN A 105 -14.52 -13.99 5.72
CA GLN A 105 -13.44 -14.51 6.55
C GLN A 105 -13.64 -14.11 8.01
N ASP A 106 -13.15 -14.94 8.91
CA ASP A 106 -13.12 -14.61 10.33
C ASP A 106 -12.14 -13.45 10.55
N VAL A 107 -12.69 -12.33 11.03
CA VAL A 107 -11.94 -11.11 11.35
C VAL A 107 -12.01 -10.77 12.84
N SER A 108 -12.41 -11.71 13.69
CA SER A 108 -12.51 -11.52 15.15
C SER A 108 -11.18 -11.12 15.80
N GLY A 109 -10.04 -11.52 15.21
CA GLY A 109 -8.71 -11.14 15.64
C GLY A 109 -8.23 -9.74 15.20
N PHE A 110 -9.01 -9.02 14.39
CA PHE A 110 -8.62 -7.70 13.87
C PHE A 110 -9.25 -6.56 14.66
N ALA A 111 -8.55 -5.42 14.73
CA ALA A 111 -9.08 -4.23 15.37
C ALA A 111 -10.37 -3.75 14.67
N ALA A 112 -11.42 -3.47 15.44
CA ALA A 112 -12.75 -3.14 14.90
C ALA A 112 -12.74 -1.93 13.95
N ASN A 113 -11.87 -0.94 14.19
CA ASN A 113 -11.72 0.21 13.30
C ASN A 113 -11.07 -0.15 11.95
N LEU A 114 -10.23 -1.18 11.88
CA LEU A 114 -9.68 -1.71 10.63
C LEU A 114 -10.75 -2.46 9.84
N VAL A 115 -11.52 -3.32 10.51
CA VAL A 115 -12.62 -4.05 9.87
C VAL A 115 -13.67 -3.08 9.34
N GLY A 116 -14.05 -2.07 10.15
CA GLY A 116 -15.01 -1.04 9.75
C GLY A 116 -14.56 -0.23 8.54
N ALA A 117 -13.26 0.01 8.37
CA ALA A 117 -12.72 0.75 7.23
C ALA A 117 -12.93 0.05 5.88
N PHE A 118 -13.00 -1.29 5.87
CA PHE A 118 -13.20 -2.09 4.67
C PHE A 118 -14.60 -2.73 4.58
N THR A 119 -15.52 -2.28 5.43
CA THR A 119 -16.92 -2.68 5.42
C THR A 119 -17.76 -1.65 4.67
N TYR A 120 -18.54 -2.10 3.70
CA TYR A 120 -19.47 -1.27 2.92
C TYR A 120 -20.85 -1.93 2.92
N GLU A 121 -21.89 -1.16 3.25
CA GLU A 121 -23.28 -1.65 3.34
C GLU A 121 -23.42 -2.94 4.17
N GLY A 122 -22.71 -3.00 5.30
CA GLY A 122 -22.75 -4.13 6.24
C GLY A 122 -22.00 -5.39 5.80
N LYS A 123 -21.27 -5.34 4.68
CA LYS A 123 -20.45 -6.46 4.19
C LYS A 123 -18.97 -6.06 4.15
N LEU A 124 -18.10 -6.98 4.56
CA LEU A 124 -16.65 -6.81 4.46
C LEU A 124 -16.23 -7.04 2.99
N TYR A 125 -15.42 -6.15 2.41
CA TYR A 125 -14.95 -6.27 1.02
C TYR A 125 -13.43 -6.50 0.89
N ALA A 126 -12.69 -6.28 1.96
CA ALA A 126 -11.26 -6.52 1.99
C ALA A 126 -10.79 -6.84 3.41
N ILE A 127 -9.81 -7.73 3.55
CA ILE A 127 -9.30 -8.18 4.85
C ILE A 127 -8.17 -7.25 5.26
N PRO A 128 -8.21 -6.57 6.42
CA PRO A 128 -7.09 -5.71 6.83
C PRO A 128 -5.77 -6.49 6.81
N LYS A 129 -4.74 -5.96 6.15
CA LYS A 129 -3.40 -6.58 6.11
C LYS A 129 -2.49 -5.91 7.12
N ASP A 130 -2.42 -4.58 7.08
CA ASP A 130 -1.61 -3.79 7.98
C ASP A 130 -2.23 -2.40 8.21
N PHE A 131 -1.69 -1.73 9.23
CA PHE A 131 -1.91 -0.32 9.44
C PHE A 131 -0.59 0.32 9.85
N ASN A 132 -0.39 1.56 9.43
CA ASN A 132 0.84 2.27 9.67
C ASN A 132 0.51 3.73 9.99
N THR A 133 1.32 4.30 10.88
CA THR A 133 1.34 5.74 11.14
C THR A 133 2.59 6.32 10.51
N LEU A 134 2.47 7.51 9.94
CA LEU A 134 3.63 8.24 9.42
C LEU A 134 4.53 8.72 10.57
N ALA A 135 5.83 8.71 10.32
CA ALA A 135 6.88 9.27 11.17
C ALA A 135 7.88 10.04 10.29
N VAL A 136 8.74 10.83 10.94
CA VAL A 136 9.89 11.46 10.28
C VAL A 136 11.07 10.52 10.46
N HIS A 137 11.55 9.96 9.36
CA HIS A 137 12.77 9.16 9.29
C HIS A 137 13.89 10.03 8.72
N PHE A 138 15.08 9.99 9.31
CA PHE A 138 16.18 10.87 8.93
C PHE A 138 17.53 10.17 8.99
N ASN A 139 18.43 10.54 8.08
CA ASN A 139 19.82 10.05 8.10
C ASN A 139 20.63 10.92 9.07
N LYS A 140 21.10 10.38 10.20
CA LYS A 140 21.84 11.15 11.21
C LYS A 140 23.15 11.71 10.66
N ASP A 141 23.82 10.97 9.79
CA ASP A 141 25.12 11.34 9.27
C ASP A 141 25.01 12.64 8.44
N ILE A 142 23.92 12.81 7.66
CA ILE A 142 23.61 14.05 6.94
C ILE A 142 23.45 15.25 7.90
N PHE A 143 22.76 15.05 9.03
CA PHE A 143 22.58 16.13 10.01
C PHE A 143 23.88 16.46 10.75
N ASP A 144 24.71 15.45 11.04
CA ASP A 144 26.03 15.63 11.65
C ASP A 144 26.97 16.40 10.71
N ASP A 145 27.01 16.03 9.43
CA ASP A 145 27.82 16.69 8.41
C ASP A 145 27.36 18.14 8.16
N ALA A 146 26.05 18.38 8.18
CA ALA A 146 25.48 19.72 8.06
C ALA A 146 25.65 20.57 9.34
N GLY A 147 26.02 19.97 10.48
CA GLY A 147 26.07 20.65 11.77
C GLY A 147 24.69 21.11 12.27
N VAL A 148 23.62 20.45 11.85
CA VAL A 148 22.22 20.80 12.19
C VAL A 148 21.68 19.83 13.24
N ALA A 149 20.97 20.36 14.24
CA ALA A 149 20.35 19.51 15.26
C ALA A 149 19.32 18.55 14.65
N TYR A 150 19.35 17.29 15.08
CA TYR A 150 18.42 16.26 14.61
C TYR A 150 16.94 16.67 14.76
N PRO A 151 16.05 16.13 13.90
CA PRO A 151 14.62 16.12 14.17
C PRO A 151 14.33 15.50 15.53
N SER A 152 13.35 16.05 16.24
CA SER A 152 13.01 15.68 17.60
C SER A 152 11.50 15.57 17.77
N ASP A 153 11.04 14.83 18.79
CA ASP A 153 9.64 14.85 19.19
C ASP A 153 9.18 16.26 19.63
N GLY A 154 10.09 17.18 19.93
CA GLY A 154 9.75 18.57 20.26
C GLY A 154 9.32 19.41 19.05
N ASP A 155 9.65 18.98 17.83
CA ASP A 155 9.53 19.83 16.66
C ASP A 155 8.10 20.19 16.29
N THR A 156 7.95 21.44 15.89
CA THR A 156 6.79 21.96 15.19
C THR A 156 7.03 21.92 13.69
N TRP A 157 5.98 22.16 12.90
CA TRP A 157 6.10 22.35 11.46
C TRP A 157 7.19 23.34 11.07
N LYS A 158 7.21 24.48 11.76
CA LYS A 158 8.15 25.58 11.51
C LYS A 158 9.58 25.18 11.88
N THR A 159 9.79 24.61 13.07
CA THR A 159 11.15 24.25 13.50
C THR A 159 11.72 23.10 12.68
N LEU A 160 10.88 22.16 12.22
CA LEU A 160 11.30 21.15 11.27
C LEU A 160 11.71 21.81 9.94
N GLN A 161 10.86 22.68 9.37
CA GLN A 161 11.17 23.38 8.12
C GLN A 161 12.49 24.16 8.21
N GLU A 162 12.74 24.87 9.31
CA GLU A 162 13.99 25.61 9.54
C GLU A 162 15.22 24.69 9.52
N LYS A 163 15.14 23.51 10.17
CA LYS A 163 16.22 22.50 10.12
C LYS A 163 16.46 21.99 8.70
N LEU A 164 15.39 21.73 7.95
CA LEU A 164 15.47 21.21 6.58
C LEU A 164 16.11 22.22 5.61
N VAL A 165 15.79 23.50 5.76
CA VAL A 165 16.46 24.58 5.01
C VAL A 165 17.94 24.66 5.40
N ALA A 166 18.25 24.63 6.69
CA ALA A 166 19.63 24.70 7.17
C ALA A 166 20.49 23.53 6.67
N VAL A 167 19.93 22.31 6.58
CA VAL A 167 20.63 21.16 5.98
C VAL A 167 20.97 21.43 4.52
N HIS A 168 20.01 21.92 3.72
CA HIS A 168 20.24 22.22 2.31
C HIS A 168 21.23 23.38 2.11
N GLU A 169 21.22 24.39 2.99
CA GLU A 169 22.20 25.48 2.94
C GLU A 169 23.63 25.01 3.25
N ALA A 170 23.77 24.04 4.17
CA ALA A 170 25.07 23.47 4.52
C ALA A 170 25.56 22.44 3.49
N LEU A 171 24.65 21.66 2.90
CA LEU A 171 24.90 20.60 1.93
C LEU A 171 24.00 20.81 0.68
N PRO A 172 24.42 21.65 -0.28
CA PRO A 172 23.58 22.04 -1.42
C PRO A 172 23.12 20.89 -2.34
N GLU A 173 23.82 19.76 -2.31
CA GLU A 173 23.47 18.54 -3.03
C GLU A 173 22.41 17.67 -2.31
N VAL A 174 22.07 17.99 -1.06
CA VAL A 174 21.09 17.27 -0.24
C VAL A 174 19.88 18.16 0.00
N ASP A 175 18.69 17.68 -0.39
CA ASP A 175 17.44 18.37 -0.05
C ASP A 175 17.02 18.06 1.39
N GLY A 176 16.27 18.95 2.03
CA GLY A 176 15.75 18.69 3.36
C GLY A 176 14.78 17.50 3.40
N LEU A 177 13.67 17.60 2.66
CA LEU A 177 12.61 16.60 2.58
C LEU A 177 12.33 16.22 1.13
N CYS A 178 12.08 14.93 0.89
CA CYS A 178 11.45 14.48 -0.34
C CYS A 178 9.93 14.52 -0.22
N LEU A 179 9.27 15.39 -0.98
CA LEU A 179 7.82 15.61 -0.93
C LEU A 179 7.11 14.78 -2.00
N VAL A 180 6.16 13.96 -1.56
CA VAL A 180 5.24 13.21 -2.44
C VAL A 180 3.88 13.91 -2.44
N PRO A 181 3.32 14.32 -3.60
CA PRO A 181 2.07 15.08 -3.66
C PRO A 181 0.84 14.19 -3.48
N GLU A 182 0.71 13.56 -2.31
CA GLU A 182 -0.38 12.63 -2.00
C GLU A 182 -1.08 12.92 -0.67
N TYR A 183 -2.31 12.40 -0.56
CA TYR A 183 -3.17 12.64 0.60
C TYR A 183 -2.61 12.05 1.90
N ALA A 184 -1.84 10.97 1.87
CA ALA A 184 -1.36 10.34 3.11
C ALA A 184 -0.46 11.27 3.93
N ARG A 185 0.53 11.89 3.28
CA ARG A 185 1.46 12.84 3.91
C ARG A 185 0.80 14.18 4.16
N PHE A 186 0.17 14.79 3.14
CA PHE A 186 -0.57 16.05 3.29
C PHE A 186 -1.65 15.95 4.37
N GLY A 187 -2.43 14.88 4.36
CA GLY A 187 -3.52 14.63 5.29
C GLY A 187 -3.06 14.53 6.74
N ALA A 188 -1.83 14.05 7.00
CA ALA A 188 -1.25 14.12 8.35
C ALA A 188 -1.12 15.58 8.81
N PHE A 189 -0.59 16.48 7.97
CA PHE A 189 -0.53 17.90 8.30
C PHE A 189 -1.95 18.47 8.51
N ALA A 190 -2.88 18.22 7.58
CA ALA A 190 -4.25 18.73 7.71
C ALA A 190 -4.96 18.23 8.98
N LEU A 191 -4.88 16.94 9.30
CA LEU A 191 -5.50 16.39 10.53
C LEU A 191 -4.91 17.01 11.81
N SER A 192 -3.63 17.36 11.79
CA SER A 192 -2.98 17.96 12.96
C SER A 192 -3.50 19.37 13.29
N THR A 193 -4.08 20.08 12.32
CA THR A 193 -4.74 21.38 12.58
C THR A 193 -6.13 21.20 13.21
N GLY A 194 -6.58 19.96 13.44
CA GLY A 194 -7.95 19.62 13.85
C GLY A 194 -8.96 19.69 12.71
N TRP A 195 -8.51 19.66 11.45
CA TRP A 195 -9.38 19.57 10.30
C TRP A 195 -10.10 18.21 10.24
N THR A 196 -11.33 18.22 9.74
CA THR A 196 -12.10 17.02 9.42
C THR A 196 -12.42 17.03 7.93
N PRO A 197 -12.20 15.94 7.18
CA PRO A 197 -12.31 15.94 5.72
C PRO A 197 -13.73 16.15 5.19
N PHE A 198 -14.74 15.72 5.96
CA PHE A 198 -16.14 15.79 5.58
C PHE A 198 -17.00 16.40 6.68
N ASP A 199 -18.01 17.16 6.30
CA ASP A 199 -19.06 17.61 7.21
C ASP A 199 -20.09 16.50 7.48
N SER A 200 -21.07 16.78 8.34
CA SER A 200 -22.14 15.83 8.67
C SER A 200 -23.03 15.41 7.50
N ARG A 201 -22.93 16.11 6.34
CA ARG A 201 -23.64 15.80 5.10
C ARG A 201 -22.74 15.11 4.07
N GLY A 202 -21.51 14.76 4.44
CA GLY A 202 -20.55 14.12 3.56
C GLY A 202 -19.90 15.06 2.54
N ARG A 203 -20.04 16.38 2.69
CA ARG A 203 -19.41 17.35 1.79
C ARG A 203 -17.97 17.61 2.23
N THR A 204 -17.07 17.69 1.26
CA THR A 204 -15.66 18.02 1.50
C THR A 204 -15.53 19.37 2.20
N MET A 205 -14.77 19.41 3.30
CA MET A 205 -14.50 20.65 4.02
C MET A 205 -13.16 21.24 3.56
N LEU A 206 -13.20 22.43 2.96
CA LEU A 206 -12.00 23.19 2.54
C LEU A 206 -11.91 24.50 3.35
N ASP A 207 -11.88 24.37 4.68
CA ASP A 207 -11.86 25.50 5.61
C ASP A 207 -10.44 26.08 5.78
N GLN A 208 -10.29 27.08 6.67
CA GLN A 208 -9.00 27.72 6.93
C GLN A 208 -7.95 26.75 7.50
N ARG A 209 -8.38 25.70 8.21
CA ARG A 209 -7.49 24.67 8.74
C ARG A 209 -6.90 23.83 7.62
N PHE A 210 -7.75 23.38 6.68
CA PHE A 210 -7.28 22.73 5.45
C PHE A 210 -6.32 23.62 4.67
N ARG A 211 -6.73 24.87 4.42
CA ARG A 211 -5.94 25.83 3.64
C ARG A 211 -4.55 26.03 4.25
N ARG A 212 -4.45 26.24 5.57
CA ARG A 212 -3.18 26.43 6.26
C ARG A 212 -2.25 25.22 6.11
N ALA A 213 -2.78 24.01 6.27
CA ALA A 213 -2.00 22.80 6.06
C ALA A 213 -1.56 22.62 4.60
N PHE A 214 -2.43 22.96 3.65
CA PHE A 214 -2.15 22.85 2.22
C PHE A 214 -1.08 23.84 1.77
N GLU A 215 -1.20 25.10 2.20
CA GLU A 215 -0.21 26.15 1.95
C GLU A 215 1.13 25.82 2.61
N PHE A 216 1.13 25.28 3.84
CA PHE A 216 2.36 24.82 4.48
C PHE A 216 3.01 23.68 3.68
N TYR A 217 2.26 22.60 3.41
CA TYR A 217 2.81 21.40 2.75
C TYR A 217 3.35 21.71 1.35
N THR A 218 2.57 22.40 0.52
CA THR A 218 3.02 22.81 -0.83
C THR A 218 4.08 23.92 -0.79
N GLY A 219 4.11 24.71 0.29
CA GLY A 219 5.09 25.77 0.51
C GLY A 219 6.49 25.25 0.86
N LEU A 220 6.64 24.01 1.32
CA LEU A 220 7.95 23.42 1.66
C LEU A 220 8.91 23.39 0.47
N VAL A 221 8.40 23.16 -0.74
CA VAL A 221 9.23 23.21 -1.96
C VAL A 221 9.68 24.65 -2.25
N LYS A 222 8.77 25.62 -2.08
CA LYS A 222 9.07 27.04 -2.33
C LYS A 222 10.05 27.64 -1.32
N SER A 223 10.10 27.10 -0.11
CA SER A 223 11.01 27.57 0.93
C SER A 223 12.41 26.94 0.85
N GLY A 224 12.65 26.02 -0.10
CA GLY A 224 13.89 25.26 -0.20
C GLY A 224 14.00 24.13 0.84
N ALA A 225 12.97 23.90 1.64
CA ALA A 225 12.97 22.83 2.63
C ALA A 225 12.73 21.44 2.01
N ALA A 226 12.21 21.38 0.78
CA ALA A 226 11.86 20.14 0.12
C ALA A 226 12.05 20.18 -1.39
N VAL A 227 12.18 18.99 -1.98
CA VAL A 227 12.11 18.72 -3.42
C VAL A 227 10.91 17.82 -3.71
N LEU A 228 10.34 17.88 -4.90
CA LEU A 228 9.38 16.84 -5.31
C LEU A 228 10.12 15.53 -5.57
N ALA A 229 9.56 14.40 -5.13
CA ALA A 229 10.16 13.09 -5.36
C ALA A 229 10.47 12.84 -6.85
N ALA A 230 9.54 13.22 -7.73
CA ALA A 230 9.72 13.10 -9.18
C ALA A 230 10.92 13.90 -9.70
N ASP A 231 11.15 15.12 -9.18
CA ASP A 231 12.29 15.96 -9.56
C ASP A 231 13.62 15.39 -9.04
N ALA A 232 13.57 14.60 -7.96
CA ALA A 232 14.68 13.81 -7.44
C ALA A 232 14.85 12.44 -8.13
N GLY A 233 14.08 12.14 -9.19
CA GLY A 233 14.14 10.86 -9.90
C GLY A 233 13.58 9.68 -9.10
N GLN A 234 12.73 9.94 -8.10
CA GLN A 234 12.15 8.95 -7.19
C GLN A 234 10.63 8.95 -7.30
N SER A 235 10.00 7.81 -7.00
CA SER A 235 8.54 7.69 -6.96
C SER A 235 7.93 7.82 -5.56
N TRP A 236 8.77 7.83 -4.51
CA TRP A 236 8.36 7.87 -3.11
C TRP A 236 9.49 8.43 -2.22
N ALA A 237 9.19 8.90 -1.00
CA ALA A 237 10.18 9.61 -0.19
C ALA A 237 11.29 8.70 0.36
N GLY A 238 10.99 7.42 0.61
CA GLY A 238 12.00 6.47 1.10
C GLY A 238 13.11 6.18 0.09
N GLY A 239 12.84 6.28 -1.23
CA GLY A 239 13.87 6.19 -2.25
C GLY A 239 14.85 7.35 -2.22
N CYS A 240 14.36 8.56 -1.90
CA CYS A 240 15.21 9.75 -1.74
C CYS A 240 16.11 9.65 -0.51
N LEU A 241 15.58 9.12 0.60
CA LEU A 241 16.37 8.89 1.80
C LEU A 241 17.42 7.79 1.57
N ALA A 242 17.03 6.67 0.94
CA ALA A 242 17.93 5.56 0.62
C ALA A 242 19.11 5.96 -0.29
N SER A 243 18.88 6.91 -1.19
CA SER A 243 19.90 7.46 -2.09
C SER A 243 20.63 8.68 -1.53
N GLU A 244 20.38 9.04 -0.26
CA GLU A 244 20.94 10.22 0.42
C GLU A 244 20.64 11.56 -0.27
N ARG A 245 19.70 11.57 -1.23
CA ARG A 245 19.26 12.77 -1.93
C ARG A 245 18.46 13.72 -1.02
N ALA A 246 17.80 13.18 0.01
CA ALA A 246 17.09 13.96 1.01
C ALA A 246 17.47 13.55 2.43
N ALA A 247 17.58 14.54 3.32
CA ALA A 247 17.93 14.35 4.72
C ALA A 247 16.86 13.60 5.51
N ILE A 248 15.58 13.80 5.16
CA ILE A 248 14.44 13.13 5.77
C ILE A 248 13.46 12.55 4.75
N ALA A 249 12.71 11.55 5.20
CA ALA A 249 11.50 11.04 4.56
C ALA A 249 10.34 10.95 5.56
N ILE A 250 9.15 11.35 5.13
CA ILE A 250 7.91 11.17 5.90
C ILE A 250 7.20 9.92 5.40
N GLU A 251 7.35 8.83 6.14
CA GLU A 251 6.98 7.48 5.72
C GLU A 251 6.45 6.67 6.92
N GLY A 252 5.81 5.55 6.65
CA GLY A 252 5.43 4.57 7.67
C GLY A 252 6.48 3.48 7.83
N ALA A 253 6.17 2.45 8.62
CA ALA A 253 7.15 1.42 9.00
C ALA A 253 7.72 0.62 7.83
N TRP A 254 7.08 0.61 6.65
CA TRP A 254 7.59 -0.06 5.44
C TRP A 254 8.96 0.48 4.99
N ILE A 255 9.31 1.73 5.34
CA ILE A 255 10.61 2.30 5.00
C ILE A 255 11.75 1.52 5.67
N ILE A 256 11.51 0.90 6.83
CA ILE A 256 12.55 0.16 7.58
C ILE A 256 13.00 -1.06 6.77
N SER A 257 12.06 -1.84 6.26
CA SER A 257 12.37 -3.00 5.41
C SER A 257 13.05 -2.56 4.11
N ALA A 258 12.55 -1.49 3.48
CA ALA A 258 13.14 -0.97 2.26
C ALA A 258 14.60 -0.51 2.47
N LEU A 259 14.88 0.25 3.53
CA LEU A 259 16.23 0.74 3.84
C LEU A 259 17.18 -0.39 4.24
N ARG A 260 16.70 -1.42 4.94
CA ARG A 260 17.52 -2.61 5.21
C ARG A 260 18.03 -3.24 3.91
N ASP A 261 17.23 -3.20 2.85
CA ASP A 261 17.57 -3.84 1.58
C ASP A 261 18.41 -2.90 0.68
N SER A 262 18.12 -1.59 0.65
CA SER A 262 18.78 -0.62 -0.25
C SER A 262 19.89 0.22 0.38
N ALA A 263 19.85 0.45 1.69
CA ALA A 263 20.81 1.28 2.44
C ALA A 263 21.08 0.68 3.85
N PRO A 264 21.57 -0.58 3.94
CA PRO A 264 21.65 -1.34 5.20
C PRO A 264 22.50 -0.70 6.29
N ASN A 265 23.44 0.16 5.91
CA ASN A 265 24.39 0.80 6.82
C ASN A 265 23.95 2.21 7.25
N MET A 266 22.78 2.68 6.78
CA MET A 266 22.30 4.02 7.11
C MET A 266 22.10 4.19 8.61
N ASN A 267 22.67 5.25 9.18
CA ASN A 267 22.45 5.62 10.57
C ASN A 267 21.09 6.31 10.75
N LEU A 268 20.03 5.49 10.72
CA LEU A 268 18.65 5.97 10.72
C LEU A 268 18.23 6.49 12.09
N GLY A 269 17.65 7.69 12.12
CA GLY A 269 16.85 8.22 13.22
C GLY A 269 15.36 8.20 12.89
N THR A 270 14.49 8.18 13.91
CA THR A 270 13.04 8.27 13.72
C THR A 270 12.40 9.04 14.86
N VAL A 271 11.54 10.00 14.51
CA VAL A 271 10.74 10.78 15.46
C VAL A 271 9.30 10.90 14.97
N ARG A 272 8.40 11.28 15.89
CA ARG A 272 6.98 11.45 15.54
C ARG A 272 6.79 12.63 14.59
N MET A 273 5.70 12.60 13.82
CA MET A 273 5.28 13.73 12.97
C MET A 273 5.31 15.06 13.73
N PRO A 274 5.79 16.17 13.12
CA PRO A 274 5.91 17.46 13.81
C PRO A 274 4.55 17.96 14.28
N LYS A 275 4.55 18.71 15.39
CA LYS A 275 3.33 19.31 15.94
C LYS A 275 2.88 20.50 15.09
N ASP A 276 1.57 20.62 14.96
CA ASP A 276 0.95 21.84 14.49
C ASP A 276 1.27 23.00 15.46
N PRO A 277 1.83 24.13 14.98
CA PRO A 277 2.21 25.24 15.87
C PRO A 277 1.01 25.91 16.55
N GLU A 278 -0.21 25.80 16.00
CA GLU A 278 -1.41 26.42 16.59
C GLU A 278 -2.16 25.46 17.53
N SER A 279 -2.44 24.23 17.09
CA SER A 279 -3.22 23.28 17.88
C SER A 279 -2.38 22.49 18.89
N GLY A 280 -1.05 22.43 18.70
CA GLY A 280 -0.14 21.60 19.47
C GLY A 280 -0.28 20.09 19.24
N LYS A 281 -1.17 19.67 18.32
CA LYS A 281 -1.45 18.26 18.02
C LYS A 281 -0.53 17.75 16.91
N ARG A 282 -0.43 16.42 16.82
CA ARG A 282 0.22 15.74 15.69
C ARG A 282 -0.83 15.18 14.75
N GLY A 283 -0.44 15.08 13.49
CA GLY A 283 -1.19 14.36 12.48
C GLY A 283 -0.99 12.87 12.66
N ILE A 284 -2.06 12.13 12.92
CA ILE A 284 -2.03 10.67 12.80
C ILE A 284 -2.82 10.32 11.55
N SER A 285 -2.12 10.24 10.42
CA SER A 285 -2.65 9.59 9.22
C SER A 285 -2.42 8.09 9.39
N SER A 286 -3.49 7.32 9.58
CA SER A 286 -3.43 5.87 9.56
C SER A 286 -3.61 5.40 8.12
N LEU A 287 -2.50 5.07 7.46
CA LEU A 287 -2.56 4.28 6.23
C LEU A 287 -2.99 2.88 6.62
N ARG A 288 -4.08 2.41 6.01
CA ARG A 288 -4.65 1.09 6.26
C ARG A 288 -4.74 0.44 4.90
N SER A 289 -3.98 -0.64 4.73
CA SER A 289 -4.08 -1.47 3.54
C SER A 289 -4.85 -2.73 3.90
N ALA A 290 -5.72 -3.15 2.99
CA ALA A 290 -6.31 -4.47 3.06
C ALA A 290 -5.67 -5.39 2.01
N GLY A 291 -5.46 -6.63 2.43
CA GLY A 291 -5.25 -7.77 1.57
C GLY A 291 -6.48 -8.04 0.70
N PRO A 292 -6.43 -9.10 -0.11
CA PRO A 292 -6.95 -9.01 -1.46
C PRO A 292 -8.46 -8.87 -1.51
N SER A 293 -8.92 -7.86 -2.26
CA SER A 293 -10.30 -7.73 -2.70
C SER A 293 -10.49 -8.50 -4.00
N THR A 294 -11.61 -9.22 -4.13
CA THR A 294 -11.89 -10.10 -5.28
C THR A 294 -12.73 -9.37 -6.33
N ARG A 295 -12.38 -9.45 -7.61
CA ARG A 295 -13.26 -8.94 -8.68
C ARG A 295 -14.49 -9.84 -8.90
N PRO A 296 -15.63 -9.32 -9.40
CA PRO A 296 -16.78 -10.14 -9.82
C PRO A 296 -16.39 -11.14 -10.93
N PRO A 297 -16.94 -12.38 -10.95
CA PRO A 297 -16.24 -13.50 -11.57
C PRO A 297 -16.46 -13.65 -13.07
N ARG A 298 -15.46 -14.24 -13.74
CA ARG A 298 -15.67 -15.51 -14.45
C ARG A 298 -15.16 -16.75 -13.68
N SER A 299 -14.23 -16.63 -12.72
CA SER A 299 -13.77 -17.82 -11.96
C SER A 299 -13.30 -17.63 -10.49
N ALA A 300 -13.27 -16.42 -9.91
CA ALA A 300 -12.71 -16.17 -8.56
C ALA A 300 -13.55 -16.68 -7.34
N ARG A 301 -14.25 -17.82 -7.42
CA ARG A 301 -15.03 -18.38 -6.29
C ARG A 301 -14.24 -19.30 -5.34
N LEU A 302 -13.01 -19.67 -5.68
CA LEU A 302 -12.31 -20.75 -4.96
C LEU A 302 -11.48 -20.30 -3.75
N LEU A 303 -10.87 -19.10 -3.75
CA LEU A 303 -10.04 -18.64 -2.61
C LEU A 303 -10.81 -18.07 -1.40
N GLN A 304 -12.13 -17.95 -1.48
CA GLN A 304 -12.99 -17.51 -0.37
C GLN A 304 -13.55 -18.69 0.46
N ARG A 305 -13.24 -19.93 0.09
CA ARG A 305 -13.74 -21.13 0.76
C ARG A 305 -12.59 -21.89 1.42
N SER A 306 -12.14 -21.44 2.60
CA SER A 306 -11.55 -22.38 3.56
C SER A 306 -12.67 -22.77 4.53
N PRO A 307 -13.23 -24.00 4.46
CA PRO A 307 -14.12 -24.45 5.51
C PRO A 307 -13.29 -24.77 6.75
N SER A 308 -13.80 -24.33 7.88
CA SER A 308 -13.57 -24.95 9.18
C SER A 308 -13.69 -26.47 9.08
N SER A 309 -12.57 -27.16 9.30
CA SER A 309 -12.51 -28.53 9.82
C SER A 309 -11.16 -28.72 10.50
#